data_AF-A0A920GS88-F1
#
_entry.id   AF-A0A920GS88-F1
#
_cell.length_a   1.000
_cell.length_b   1.000
_cell.length_c   1.000
_cell.angle_alpha   90.00
_cell.angle_beta   90.00
_cell.angle_gamma   90.00
#
_symmetry.space_group_name_H-M   'P 1'
#
loop_
_entity.id
_entity.type
_entity.pdbx_description
1 polymer ?
#
loop_
_entity_poly.entity_id
_entity_poly.type
_entity_poly.pdbx_seq_one_letter_code
_entity_poly.pdbx_strand_id
1 'polypeptide(L)'
;MTFSVLTFDHKTGVFAGAATTGSLCVGGWVLRGDIESGMVASQGTSPSTFWRDNALREMNKEKSSKETIEKLTGGDSGREKRQLAAIDKTGNHLALLAQIVFLFQDI
;
A
#
# COMPACT_ATOMS: atom_id res chain seq x y z
N MET A 1 2.44 -14.82 8.93
CA MET A 1 1.33 -13.91 9.31
C MET A 1 1.85 -12.48 9.24
N THR A 2 1.18 -11.59 8.51
CA THR A 2 1.58 -10.18 8.35
C THR A 2 0.33 -9.29 8.40
N PHE A 3 0.39 -8.23 9.19
CA PHE A 3 -0.66 -7.21 9.26
C PHE A 3 -0.02 -5.83 9.02
N SER A 4 -0.74 -4.95 8.35
CA SER A 4 -0.34 -3.56 8.14
C SER A 4 -1.55 -2.65 8.24
N VAL A 5 -1.36 -1.47 8.81
CA VAL A 5 -2.32 -0.36 8.79
C VAL A 5 -1.66 0.86 8.17
N LEU A 6 -2.41 1.56 7.33
CA LEU A 6 -2.05 2.84 6.75
C LEU A 6 -3.12 3.85 7.13
N THR A 7 -2.72 5.07 7.46
CA THR A 7 -3.63 6.19 7.73
C THR A 7 -3.10 7.48 7.11
N PHE A 8 -4.02 8.40 6.86
CA PHE A 8 -3.77 9.77 6.46
C PHE A 8 -4.68 10.70 7.26
N ASP A 9 -4.09 11.60 8.03
CA ASP A 9 -4.85 12.61 8.78
C ASP A 9 -5.16 13.82 7.90
N HIS A 10 -6.42 13.98 7.50
CA HIS A 10 -6.87 15.10 6.67
C HIS A 10 -6.72 16.48 7.34
N LYS A 11 -6.60 16.56 8.67
CA LYS A 11 -6.41 17.83 9.38
C LYS A 11 -4.98 18.32 9.30
N THR A 12 -4.02 17.40 9.40
CA THR A 12 -2.57 17.74 9.45
C THR A 12 -1.82 17.40 8.16
N GLY A 13 -2.40 16.61 7.27
CA GLY A 13 -1.75 16.10 6.06
C GLY A 13 -0.69 15.02 6.34
N VAL A 14 -0.72 14.39 7.52
CA VAL A 14 0.30 13.42 7.95
C VAL A 14 -0.07 12.01 7.53
N PHE A 15 0.89 11.30 6.93
CA PHE A 15 0.83 9.85 6.72
C PHE A 15 1.39 9.10 7.93
N ALA A 16 0.72 8.03 8.34
CA ALA A 16 1.24 7.10 9.34
C ALA A 16 0.97 5.65 8.93
N GLY A 17 1.98 4.80 9.11
CA GLY A 17 1.88 3.38 8.78
C GLY A 17 2.56 2.52 9.83
N ALA A 18 1.96 1.38 10.14
CA ALA A 18 2.54 0.38 11.01
C ALA A 18 2.34 -1.02 10.42
N ALA A 19 3.33 -1.89 10.61
CA ALA A 19 3.27 -3.27 10.14
C ALA A 19 3.92 -4.21 11.15
N THR A 20 3.38 -5.42 11.25
CA THR A 20 3.93 -6.49 12.08
C THR A 20 3.90 -7.80 11.29
N THR A 21 4.93 -8.62 11.47
CA THR A 21 5.01 -9.95 10.85
C THR A 21 5.75 -10.93 11.75
N GLY A 22 5.46 -12.22 11.58
CA GLY A 22 6.23 -13.30 12.21
C GLY A 22 7.56 -13.62 11.51
N SER A 23 8.01 -12.76 10.60
CA SER A 23 9.25 -12.86 9.83
C SER A 23 10.13 -11.62 10.04
N LEU A 24 11.29 -11.58 9.39
CA LEU A 24 12.28 -10.53 9.58
C LEU A 24 11.98 -9.26 8.76
N CYS A 25 12.43 -8.12 9.27
CA CYS A 25 12.56 -6.86 8.52
C CYS A 25 11.25 -6.30 7.93
N VAL A 26 10.12 -6.43 8.64
CA VAL A 26 8.80 -6.00 8.15
C VAL A 26 8.78 -4.55 7.66
N GLY A 27 9.45 -3.64 8.36
CA GLY A 27 9.48 -2.23 7.99
C GLY A 27 10.16 -1.99 6.64
N GLY A 28 11.23 -2.73 6.32
CA GLY A 28 11.94 -2.59 5.05
C GLY A 28 11.21 -3.25 3.87
N TRP A 29 10.46 -4.32 4.13
CA TRP A 29 9.72 -5.05 3.11
C TRP A 29 8.37 -4.42 2.79
N VAL A 30 7.60 -4.08 3.82
CA VAL A 30 6.16 -3.79 3.69
C VAL A 30 5.89 -2.33 3.41
N LEU A 31 6.44 -1.43 4.24
CA LEU A 31 6.01 -0.03 4.26
C LEU A 31 6.90 0.84 3.38
N ARG A 32 6.26 1.72 2.62
CA ARG A 32 6.94 2.83 1.96
C ARG A 32 6.01 4.04 1.85
N GLY A 33 6.56 5.22 2.09
CA GLY A 33 5.85 6.48 1.91
C GLY A 33 6.74 7.51 1.24
N ASP A 34 6.11 8.46 0.58
CA ASP A 34 6.71 9.62 -0.07
C ASP A 34 5.70 10.77 -0.01
N ILE A 35 6.11 11.96 0.45
CA ILE A 35 5.18 13.07 0.72
C ILE A 35 4.49 13.60 -0.54
N GLU A 36 5.12 13.44 -1.71
CA GLU A 36 4.57 13.92 -2.98
C GLU A 36 3.68 12.86 -3.66
N SER A 37 3.67 11.64 -3.14
CA SER A 37 3.03 10.48 -3.77
C SER A 37 1.93 9.84 -2.93
N GLY A 38 2.17 9.69 -1.63
CA GLY A 38 1.33 8.94 -0.69
C GLY A 38 2.08 7.80 0.00
N MET A 39 1.38 6.75 0.42
CA MET A 39 1.94 5.66 1.20
C MET A 39 1.38 4.30 0.78
N VAL A 40 2.21 3.27 0.85
CA VAL A 40 1.88 1.91 0.40
C VAL A 40 2.35 0.84 1.39
N ALA A 41 1.61 -0.26 1.43
CA ALA A 41 1.99 -1.51 2.08
C ALA A 41 1.97 -2.65 1.05
N SER A 42 3.15 -3.15 0.67
CA SER A 42 3.28 -4.32 -0.22
C SER A 42 3.68 -5.56 0.57
N GLN A 43 2.82 -6.58 0.56
CA GLN A 43 2.98 -7.77 1.39
C GLN A 43 2.42 -9.02 0.70
N GLY A 44 2.27 -10.13 1.44
CA GLY A 44 1.78 -11.41 0.93
C GLY A 44 2.83 -12.52 1.01
N THR A 45 2.53 -13.67 0.41
CA THR A 45 3.43 -14.83 0.39
C THR A 45 4.60 -14.64 -0.59
N SER A 46 4.42 -13.81 -1.61
CA SER A 46 5.46 -13.35 -2.53
C SER A 46 5.39 -11.82 -2.70
N PRO A 47 5.84 -11.02 -1.71
CA PRO A 47 5.74 -9.55 -1.79
C PRO A 47 6.49 -9.00 -3.00
N SER A 48 6.03 -7.86 -3.55
CA SER A 48 6.59 -7.25 -4.76
C SER A 48 7.11 -5.85 -4.47
N THR A 49 8.43 -5.70 -4.42
CA THR A 49 9.08 -4.39 -4.35
C THR A 49 8.77 -3.54 -5.59
N PHE A 50 8.52 -4.18 -6.74
CA PHE A 50 8.08 -3.49 -7.95
C PHE A 50 6.69 -2.87 -7.81
N TRP A 51 5.72 -3.59 -7.22
CA TRP A 51 4.40 -3.03 -6.96
C TRP A 51 4.48 -1.85 -6.00
N ARG A 52 5.27 -1.97 -4.93
CA ARG A 52 5.52 -0.92 -3.95
C ARG A 52 6.04 0.37 -4.61
N ASP A 53 7.13 0.26 -5.36
CA ASP A 53 7.81 1.44 -5.90
C ASP A 53 7.04 2.02 -7.11
N ASN A 54 6.42 1.19 -7.93
CA ASN A 54 5.61 1.66 -9.05
C ASN A 54 4.29 2.30 -8.58
N ALA A 55 3.71 1.85 -7.46
CA ALA A 55 2.51 2.48 -6.91
C ALA A 55 2.79 3.94 -6.52
N LEU A 56 3.91 4.19 -5.82
CA LEU A 56 4.33 5.56 -5.51
C LEU A 56 4.57 6.39 -6.78
N ARG A 57 5.25 5.83 -7.78
CA ARG A 57 5.49 6.53 -9.06
C ARG A 57 4.20 6.84 -9.83
N GLU A 58 3.18 5.99 -9.74
CA GLU A 58 1.90 6.24 -10.41
C GLU A 58 1.07 7.28 -9.64
N MET A 59 1.04 7.21 -8.31
CA MET A 59 0.33 8.20 -7.49
C MET A 59 1.01 9.59 -7.53
N ASN A 60 2.33 9.65 -7.70
CA ASN A 60 3.05 10.90 -7.98
C ASN A 60 2.58 11.57 -9.29
N LYS A 61 2.04 10.80 -10.25
CA LYS A 61 1.48 11.30 -11.51
C LYS A 61 -0.01 11.66 -11.38
N GLU A 62 -0.46 12.07 -10.20
CA GLU A 62 -1.85 12.44 -9.90
C GLU A 62 -2.87 11.31 -10.03
N LYS A 63 -2.44 10.05 -10.04
CA LYS A 63 -3.38 8.93 -10.08
C LYS A 63 -3.92 8.60 -8.70
N SER A 64 -5.20 8.26 -8.65
CA SER A 64 -5.80 7.73 -7.42
C SER A 64 -5.16 6.39 -7.03
N SER A 65 -5.25 6.07 -5.74
CA SER A 65 -4.89 4.75 -5.23
C SER A 65 -5.62 3.62 -5.97
N LYS A 66 -6.87 3.85 -6.38
CA LYS A 66 -7.68 2.89 -7.16
C LYS A 66 -7.10 2.60 -8.54
N GLU A 67 -6.93 3.64 -9.36
CA GLU A 67 -6.39 3.50 -10.72
C GLU A 67 -4.99 2.88 -10.70
N THR A 68 -4.20 3.24 -9.69
CA THR A 68 -2.86 2.70 -9.49
C THR A 68 -2.89 1.20 -9.24
N ILE A 69 -3.70 0.73 -8.30
CA ILE A 69 -3.81 -0.71 -7.98
C ILE A 69 -4.35 -1.49 -9.18
N GLU A 70 -5.41 -1.01 -9.85
CA GLU A 70 -5.98 -1.66 -11.03
C GLU A 70 -4.93 -1.81 -12.15
N LYS A 71 -4.17 -0.74 -12.42
CA LYS A 71 -3.10 -0.76 -13.43
C LYS A 71 -2.01 -1.76 -13.09
N LEU A 72 -1.51 -1.77 -11.85
CA LEU A 72 -0.36 -2.61 -11.47
C LEU A 72 -0.70 -4.09 -11.40
N THR A 73 -1.94 -4.40 -11.03
CA THR A 73 -2.36 -5.78 -10.75
C THR A 73 -3.11 -6.43 -11.91
N GLY A 74 -3.58 -5.65 -12.89
CA GLY A 74 -4.28 -6.15 -14.07
C GLY A 74 -3.44 -7.08 -14.94
N GLY A 75 -2.12 -6.88 -15.00
CA GLY A 75 -1.19 -7.67 -15.82
C GLY A 75 -0.32 -8.67 -15.06
N ASP A 76 -0.44 -8.76 -13.73
CA ASP A 76 0.39 -9.65 -12.93
C ASP A 76 -0.32 -10.99 -12.70
N SER A 77 0.19 -12.04 -13.37
CA SER A 77 -0.33 -13.40 -13.25
C SER A 77 -0.06 -14.07 -11.90
N GLY A 78 0.72 -13.44 -11.02
CA GLY A 78 1.00 -13.89 -9.65
C GLY A 78 0.33 -13.04 -8.58
N ARG A 79 -0.60 -12.14 -8.95
CA ARG A 79 -1.28 -11.21 -8.04
C ARG A 79 -1.97 -11.89 -6.85
N GLU A 80 -2.41 -13.14 -7.01
CA GLU A 80 -3.03 -13.97 -5.98
C GLU A 80 -2.06 -14.41 -4.87
N LYS A 81 -0.75 -14.21 -5.04
CA LYS A 81 0.28 -14.49 -4.03
C LYS A 81 0.78 -13.23 -3.32
N ARG A 82 0.23 -12.07 -3.67
CA ARG A 82 0.68 -10.76 -3.19
C ARG A 82 -0.51 -9.93 -2.72
N GLN A 83 -0.22 -8.91 -1.94
CA GLN A 83 -1.20 -7.95 -1.44
C GLN A 83 -0.61 -6.55 -1.55
N LEU A 84 -1.47 -5.57 -1.82
CA LEU A 84 -1.08 -4.16 -1.91
C LEU A 84 -2.18 -3.29 -1.33
N ALA A 85 -1.83 -2.46 -0.36
CA ALA A 85 -2.65 -1.34 0.08
C ALA A 85 -1.94 -0.03 -0.30
N ALA A 86 -2.71 0.98 -0.69
CA ALA A 86 -2.19 2.29 -1.05
C ALA A 86 -3.13 3.39 -0.54
N ILE A 87 -2.54 4.49 -0.06
CA ILE A 87 -3.18 5.78 0.19
C ILE A 87 -2.49 6.78 -0.73
N ASP A 88 -3.25 7.48 -1.58
CA ASP A 88 -2.70 8.55 -2.43
C ASP A 88 -2.50 9.85 -1.64
N LYS A 89 -1.84 10.83 -2.26
CA LYS A 89 -1.49 12.10 -1.62
C LYS A 89 -2.70 12.93 -1.11
N THR A 90 -3.91 12.59 -1.57
CA THR A 90 -5.16 13.25 -1.14
C THR A 90 -5.89 12.50 -0.03
N GLY A 91 -5.37 11.33 0.37
CA GLY A 91 -5.97 10.48 1.39
C GLY A 91 -6.91 9.41 0.87
N ASN A 92 -7.17 9.32 -0.45
CA ASN A 92 -8.00 8.22 -0.94
C ASN A 92 -7.20 6.93 -0.93
N HIS A 93 -7.87 5.82 -0.61
CA HIS A 93 -7.21 4.55 -0.39
C HIS A 93 -7.91 3.40 -1.11
N LEU A 94 -7.11 2.40 -1.46
CA LEU A 94 -7.60 1.11 -1.92
C LEU A 94 -6.65 0.02 -1.43
N ALA A 95 -7.20 -1.17 -1.17
CA ALA A 95 -6.41 -2.38 -0.95
C ALA A 95 -6.86 -3.50 -1.90
N LEU A 96 -5.90 -4.14 -2.54
CA LEU A 96 -6.12 -5.42 -3.23
C LEU A 96 -5.76 -6.56 -2.29
N LEU A 97 -6.76 -7.39 -2.01
CA LEU A 97 -6.66 -8.54 -1.12
C LEU A 97 -6.60 -9.83 -1.93
N ALA A 98 -5.48 -10.53 -1.85
CA ALA A 98 -5.47 -11.97 -2.05
C ALA A 98 -5.79 -12.74 -0.74
N GLN A 99 -5.66 -12.07 0.42
CA GLN A 99 -6.04 -12.53 1.77
C GLN A 99 -6.22 -11.28 2.68
N ILE A 100 -6.97 -11.42 3.78
CA ILE A 100 -7.58 -10.33 4.59
C ILE A 100 -6.59 -9.21 5.02
N VAL A 101 -6.97 -7.94 4.81
CA VAL A 101 -6.38 -6.72 5.40
C VAL A 101 -7.53 -5.84 5.93
N PHE A 102 -7.33 -5.18 7.07
CA PHE A 102 -8.27 -4.19 7.62
C PHE A 102 -7.81 -2.78 7.26
N LEU A 103 -8.69 -2.02 6.61
CA LEU A 103 -8.57 -0.57 6.42
C LEU A 103 -9.40 0.12 7.51
N PHE A 104 -8.77 0.95 8.33
CA PHE A 104 -9.47 1.78 9.31
C PHE A 104 -9.63 3.19 8.73
N GLN A 105 -10.87 3.62 8.52
CA GLN A 105 -11.19 4.96 8.00
C GLN A 105 -11.30 6.03 9.09
N ASP A 106 -11.39 5.66 10.37
CA ASP A 106 -11.71 6.59 11.46
C ASP A 106 -10.95 6.29 12.77
N ILE A 107 -9.63 6.55 12.82
CA ILE A 107 -8.86 6.66 14.08
C ILE A 107 -8.11 7.98 14.10
#